data_AF-A0A6A5GFV3-F1
#
_entry.id   AF-A0A6A5GFV3-F1
#
_cell.length_a   1.000
_cell.length_b   1.000
_cell.length_c   1.000
_cell.angle_alpha   90.00
_cell.angle_beta   90.00
_cell.angle_gamma   90.00
#
_symmetry.space_group_name_H-M   'P 1'
#
loop_
_entity.id
_entity.type
_entity.pdbx_description
1 polymer ?
#
loop_
_entity_poly.entity_id
_entity_poly.type
_entity_poly.pdbx_seq_one_letter_code
_entity_poly.pdbx_strand_id
1 'polypeptide(L)'
;MSSVKCYMFNVHFWSALLDLSFSFLTSPYILFPYVAGYGSGFLMWLGVSPLVQVSIVIIEIGLTVMSILVLFENRFTILGSSSKVWNRFRKIFIVVLYVFALFYIIPFSLLVPDQEMAVPMILEKLPSLRCFYTGPVIVFTLDATLIGWTTAIKLTIEFLFILIMCIMTYLNIKNQNKQITLSRKTLSLQKKFFISLITQTAIPVAVIILPLACCAYSVVSDYYSQAVNNVCFLIISNHGLVTTFAILFIHKPYREATFPCLETKWRYKTDVVISIVLPTID
;
A
#
# COMPACT_ATOMS: atom_id res chain seq x y z
N MET A 1 -23.25 -0.65 -6.17
CA MET A 1 -22.26 -0.06 -5.23
C MET A 1 -22.02 -0.94 -4.01
N SER A 2 -22.99 -1.74 -3.53
CA SER A 2 -22.81 -2.66 -2.40
C SER A 2 -21.62 -3.61 -2.56
N SER A 3 -21.40 -4.14 -3.76
CA SER A 3 -20.32 -5.10 -4.06
C SER A 3 -18.89 -4.53 -4.01
N VAL A 4 -18.68 -3.22 -3.88
CA VAL A 4 -17.33 -2.61 -3.79
C VAL A 4 -16.97 -2.20 -2.37
N LYS A 5 -17.99 -1.94 -1.53
CA LYS A 5 -17.79 -1.43 -0.16
C LYS A 5 -16.89 -2.34 0.67
N CYS A 6 -17.15 -3.65 0.67
CA CYS A 6 -16.32 -4.61 1.41
C CYS A 6 -14.88 -4.67 0.92
N TYR A 7 -14.64 -4.51 -0.39
CA TYR A 7 -13.28 -4.52 -0.93
C TYR A 7 -12.51 -3.24 -0.60
N MET A 8 -13.18 -2.08 -0.64
CA MET A 8 -12.58 -0.84 -0.15
C MET A 8 -12.29 -0.91 1.35
N PHE A 9 -13.24 -1.43 2.13
CA PHE A 9 -13.03 -1.67 3.55
C PHE A 9 -11.85 -2.62 3.80
N ASN A 10 -11.73 -3.71 3.04
CA ASN A 10 -10.59 -4.62 3.13
C ASN A 10 -9.25 -3.91 2.89
N VAL A 11 -9.17 -3.03 1.89
CA VAL A 11 -7.98 -2.20 1.64
C VAL A 11 -7.69 -1.29 2.83
N HIS A 12 -8.71 -0.58 3.34
CA HIS A 12 -8.53 0.30 4.50
C HIS A 12 -8.13 -0.46 5.75
N PHE A 13 -8.70 -1.64 5.99
CA PHE A 13 -8.39 -2.48 7.14
C PHE A 13 -6.91 -2.91 7.12
N TRP A 14 -6.44 -3.51 6.02
CA TRP A 14 -5.05 -3.96 5.93
C TRP A 14 -4.06 -2.80 5.93
N SER A 15 -4.38 -1.69 5.26
CA SER A 15 -3.56 -0.48 5.30
C SER A 15 -3.47 0.09 6.73
N ALA A 16 -4.59 0.27 7.42
CA ALA A 16 -4.59 0.83 8.77
C ALA A 16 -3.91 -0.10 9.79
N LEU A 17 -4.07 -1.41 9.63
CA LEU A 17 -3.36 -2.39 10.45
C LEU A 17 -1.85 -2.31 10.21
N LEU A 18 -1.41 -2.24 8.95
CA LEU A 18 -0.01 -2.05 8.60
C LEU A 18 0.58 -0.76 9.19
N ASP A 19 -0.16 0.35 9.11
CA ASP A 19 0.26 1.64 9.67
C ASP A 19 0.40 1.58 11.20
N LEU A 20 -0.56 0.93 11.88
CA LEU A 20 -0.52 0.69 13.32
C LEU A 20 0.69 -0.17 13.69
N SER A 21 0.96 -1.21 12.90
CA SER A 21 2.08 -2.10 13.11
C SER A 21 3.42 -1.40 12.93
N PHE A 22 3.59 -0.61 11.88
CA PHE A 22 4.82 0.16 11.62
C PHE A 22 5.02 1.30 12.63
N SER A 23 3.96 2.01 13.02
CA SER A 23 4.10 3.23 13.80
C SER A 23 4.12 2.99 15.30
N PHE A 24 3.40 1.97 15.80
CA PHE A 24 3.21 1.75 17.24
C PHE A 24 3.63 0.35 17.71
N LEU A 25 3.21 -0.71 17.01
CA LEU A 25 3.46 -2.07 17.53
C LEU A 25 4.92 -2.46 17.42
N THR A 26 5.53 -2.30 16.24
CA THR A 26 6.92 -2.69 15.98
C THR A 26 7.88 -1.50 16.04
N SER A 27 7.47 -0.34 15.52
CA SER A 27 8.26 0.89 15.41
C SER A 27 9.72 0.58 15.00
N PRO A 28 9.92 0.04 13.78
CA PRO A 28 11.18 -0.57 13.39
C PRO A 28 12.21 0.48 12.99
N TYR A 29 13.44 0.28 13.46
CA TYR A 29 14.63 1.01 13.02
C TYR A 29 15.46 0.08 12.15
N ILE A 30 15.51 0.38 10.86
CA ILE A 30 16.21 -0.44 9.86
C ILE A 30 17.59 0.16 9.58
N LEU A 31 18.58 -0.72 9.45
CA LEU A 31 20.01 -0.39 9.31
C LEU A 31 20.51 -0.58 7.87
N PHE A 32 19.70 -0.23 6.86
CA PHE A 32 20.09 -0.36 5.46
C PHE A 32 21.43 0.36 5.18
N PRO A 33 22.33 -0.24 4.38
CA PRO A 33 22.09 -1.37 3.46
C PRO A 33 22.11 -2.76 4.09
N TYR A 34 22.53 -2.87 5.35
CA TYR A 34 22.52 -4.15 6.04
C TYR A 34 21.09 -4.52 6.40
N VAL A 35 20.66 -5.74 6.03
CA VAL A 35 19.31 -6.23 6.34
C VAL A 35 19.25 -6.65 7.81
N ALA A 36 19.34 -5.65 8.66
CA ALA A 36 19.38 -5.72 10.11
C ALA A 36 18.60 -4.54 10.68
N GLY A 37 18.20 -4.65 11.95
CA GLY A 37 17.44 -3.61 12.59
C GLY A 37 17.12 -3.92 14.03
N TYR A 38 16.29 -3.08 14.63
CA TYR A 38 15.74 -3.30 15.95
C TYR A 38 14.34 -2.68 16.03
N GLY A 39 13.48 -3.27 16.87
CA GLY A 39 12.19 -2.70 17.19
C GLY A 39 12.30 -1.73 18.36
N SER A 40 11.36 -0.79 18.43
CA SER A 40 11.17 0.10 19.59
C SER A 40 9.71 0.23 20.03
N GLY A 41 8.81 -0.50 19.37
CA GLY A 41 7.38 -0.38 19.58
C GLY A 41 6.86 -1.19 20.77
N PHE A 42 5.54 -1.17 20.93
CA PHE A 42 4.83 -1.83 22.02
C PHE A 42 5.11 -3.34 22.14
N LEU A 43 5.33 -4.04 21.02
CA LEU A 43 5.63 -5.48 21.04
C LEU A 43 7.01 -5.79 21.64
N MET A 44 7.98 -4.87 21.52
CA MET A 44 9.26 -5.00 22.22
C MET A 44 9.08 -4.89 23.74
N TRP A 45 8.20 -4.00 24.21
CA TRP A 45 7.88 -3.88 25.64
C TRP A 45 7.23 -5.15 26.20
N LEU A 46 6.43 -5.84 25.39
CA LEU A 46 5.84 -7.16 25.74
C LEU A 46 6.82 -8.33 25.62
N GLY A 47 8.08 -8.10 25.21
CA GLY A 47 9.08 -9.16 25.03
C GLY A 47 8.86 -10.04 23.80
N VAL A 48 8.06 -9.62 22.82
CA VAL A 48 7.88 -10.35 21.55
C VAL A 48 9.18 -10.28 20.76
N SER A 49 9.65 -11.43 20.25
CA SER A 49 10.93 -11.48 19.54
C SER A 49 10.92 -10.60 18.27
N PRO A 50 12.03 -9.90 17.94
CA PRO A 50 12.11 -9.06 16.75
C PRO A 50 11.80 -9.81 15.44
N LEU A 51 12.14 -11.11 15.38
CA LEU A 51 11.86 -11.94 14.21
C LEU A 51 10.35 -12.11 13.97
N VAL A 52 9.57 -12.33 15.03
CA VAL A 52 8.11 -12.44 14.95
C VAL A 52 7.51 -11.09 14.51
N GLN A 53 7.99 -9.99 15.07
CA GLN A 53 7.52 -8.65 14.71
C GLN A 53 7.74 -8.34 13.23
N VAL A 54 8.91 -8.63 12.68
CA VAL A 54 9.18 -8.43 11.24
C VAL A 54 8.37 -9.38 10.36
N SER A 55 8.14 -10.61 10.82
CA SER A 55 7.28 -11.56 10.09
C SER A 55 5.85 -11.03 9.98
N ILE A 56 5.29 -10.47 11.06
CA ILE A 56 3.97 -9.82 11.07
C ILE A 56 3.93 -8.70 10.03
N VAL A 57 4.91 -7.79 10.06
CA VAL A 57 4.95 -6.63 9.15
C VAL A 57 5.06 -7.06 7.68
N ILE A 58 5.91 -8.03 7.35
CA ILE A 58 6.05 -8.51 5.97
C ILE A 58 4.75 -9.15 5.46
N ILE A 59 4.07 -9.92 6.31
CA ILE A 59 2.76 -10.51 5.99
C ILE A 59 1.73 -9.40 5.74
N GLU A 60 1.68 -8.38 6.60
CA GLU A 60 0.75 -7.25 6.46
C GLU A 60 1.01 -6.44 5.18
N ILE A 61 2.27 -6.21 4.79
CA ILE A 61 2.60 -5.60 3.49
C ILE A 61 2.03 -6.46 2.36
N GLY A 62 2.25 -7.78 2.41
CA GLY A 62 1.72 -8.73 1.44
C GLY A 62 0.20 -8.67 1.33
N LEU A 63 -0.50 -8.70 2.47
CA LEU A 63 -1.96 -8.65 2.54
C LEU A 63 -2.52 -7.29 2.10
N THR A 64 -1.80 -6.19 2.35
CA THR A 64 -2.15 -4.86 1.86
C THR A 64 -2.12 -4.81 0.34
N VAL A 65 -1.03 -5.26 -0.30
CA VAL A 65 -0.95 -5.30 -1.78
C VAL A 65 -2.04 -6.23 -2.35
N MET A 66 -2.26 -7.38 -1.71
CA MET A 66 -3.32 -8.31 -2.10
C MET A 66 -4.73 -7.71 -2.01
N SER A 67 -5.01 -6.92 -0.99
CA SER A 67 -6.30 -6.25 -0.84
C SER A 67 -6.58 -5.29 -1.99
N ILE A 68 -5.56 -4.57 -2.47
CA ILE A 68 -5.62 -3.65 -3.62
C ILE A 68 -5.85 -4.44 -4.91
N LEU A 69 -5.10 -5.53 -5.10
CA LEU A 69 -5.23 -6.42 -6.25
C LEU A 69 -6.67 -6.93 -6.39
N VAL A 70 -7.23 -7.46 -5.30
CA VAL A 70 -8.58 -8.00 -5.28
C VAL A 70 -9.64 -6.89 -5.48
N LEU A 71 -9.40 -5.67 -4.99
CA LEU A 71 -10.26 -4.52 -5.27
C LEU A 71 -10.34 -4.24 -6.78
N PHE A 72 -9.21 -4.13 -7.47
CA PHE A 72 -9.19 -3.83 -8.91
C PHE A 72 -9.70 -4.99 -9.77
N GLU A 73 -9.42 -6.22 -9.36
CA GLU A 73 -9.95 -7.42 -10.00
C GLU A 73 -11.49 -7.48 -9.86
N ASN A 74 -12.05 -7.14 -8.70
CA ASN A 74 -13.49 -7.05 -8.50
C ASN A 74 -14.12 -5.95 -9.39
N ARG A 75 -13.45 -4.80 -9.53
CA ARG A 75 -13.90 -3.73 -10.44
C ARG A 75 -13.91 -4.20 -11.90
N PHE A 76 -12.87 -4.91 -12.32
CA PHE A 76 -12.83 -5.54 -13.64
C PHE A 76 -13.95 -6.55 -13.80
N THR A 77 -14.22 -7.40 -12.82
CA THR A 77 -15.24 -8.45 -12.95
C THR A 77 -16.66 -7.88 -13.09
N ILE A 78 -16.97 -6.83 -12.33
CA ILE A 78 -18.30 -6.18 -12.36
C ILE A 78 -18.50 -5.36 -13.64
N LEU A 79 -17.49 -4.61 -14.07
CA LEU A 79 -17.62 -3.66 -15.17
C LEU A 79 -17.11 -4.20 -16.52
N GLY A 80 -16.28 -5.23 -16.50
CA GLY A 80 -15.54 -5.75 -17.65
C GLY A 80 -16.26 -6.81 -18.48
N SER A 81 -17.56 -7.04 -18.25
CA SER A 81 -18.31 -8.13 -18.88
C SER A 81 -17.63 -9.49 -18.70
N SER A 82 -17.36 -9.87 -17.45
CA SER A 82 -16.64 -11.11 -17.11
C SER A 82 -17.31 -12.36 -17.69
N SER A 83 -16.53 -13.20 -18.36
CA SER A 83 -16.99 -14.49 -18.85
C SER A 83 -17.21 -15.48 -17.69
N LYS A 84 -18.05 -16.51 -17.88
CA LYS A 84 -18.21 -17.59 -16.90
C LYS A 84 -16.88 -18.28 -16.56
N VAL A 85 -15.97 -18.36 -17.55
CA VAL A 85 -14.62 -18.92 -17.38
C VAL A 85 -13.78 -18.04 -16.46
N TRP A 86 -13.76 -16.72 -16.69
CA TRP A 86 -13.07 -15.77 -15.81
C TRP A 86 -13.57 -15.89 -14.37
N ASN A 87 -14.90 -15.96 -14.18
CA ASN A 87 -15.51 -16.06 -12.85
C ASN A 87 -15.13 -17.32 -12.07
N ARG A 88 -14.80 -18.43 -12.74
CA ARG A 88 -14.26 -19.64 -12.09
C ARG A 88 -12.77 -19.49 -11.80
N PHE A 89 -12.00 -19.05 -12.80
CA PHE A 89 -10.54 -18.87 -12.69
C PHE A 89 -10.17 -17.90 -11.57
N ARG A 90 -10.86 -16.75 -11.47
CA ARG A 90 -10.58 -15.71 -10.47
C ARG A 90 -10.64 -16.24 -9.03
N LYS A 91 -11.56 -17.15 -8.70
CA LYS A 91 -11.73 -17.63 -7.32
C LYS A 91 -10.51 -18.45 -6.91
N ILE A 92 -10.08 -19.35 -7.79
CA ILE A 92 -8.90 -20.18 -7.58
C ILE A 92 -7.66 -19.28 -7.53
N PHE A 93 -7.53 -18.36 -8.49
CA PHE A 93 -6.40 -17.45 -8.57
C PHE A 93 -6.24 -16.57 -7.32
N ILE A 94 -7.33 -15.99 -6.82
CA ILE A 94 -7.31 -15.17 -5.60
C ILE A 94 -6.89 -16.00 -4.39
N VAL A 95 -7.41 -17.24 -4.24
CA VAL A 95 -7.01 -18.14 -3.15
C VAL A 95 -5.52 -18.44 -3.21
N VAL A 96 -4.99 -18.78 -4.39
CA VAL A 96 -3.56 -19.05 -4.58
C VAL A 96 -2.71 -17.84 -4.22
N LEU A 97 -3.11 -16.63 -4.62
CA LEU A 97 -2.38 -15.42 -4.28
C LEU A 97 -2.41 -15.10 -2.76
N TYR A 98 -3.53 -15.35 -2.07
CA TYR A 98 -3.58 -15.20 -0.61
C TYR A 98 -2.68 -16.21 0.10
N VAL A 99 -2.69 -17.48 -0.33
CA VAL A 99 -1.78 -18.50 0.18
C VAL A 99 -0.34 -18.07 -0.03
N PHE A 100 0.00 -17.59 -1.24
CA PHE A 100 1.33 -17.09 -1.53
C PHE A 100 1.71 -15.89 -0.64
N ALA A 101 0.80 -14.92 -0.43
CA ALA A 101 1.04 -13.77 0.43
C ALA A 101 1.31 -14.15 1.89
N LEU A 102 0.65 -15.19 2.42
CA LEU A 102 0.87 -15.67 3.79
C LEU A 102 2.19 -16.45 3.94
N PHE A 103 2.56 -17.25 2.94
CA PHE A 103 3.73 -18.11 2.99
C PHE A 103 4.99 -17.50 2.35
N TYR A 104 4.88 -16.29 1.80
CA TYR A 104 5.99 -15.54 1.21
C TYR A 104 7.15 -15.32 2.18
N ILE A 105 6.89 -15.31 3.49
CA ILE A 105 7.90 -15.15 4.54
C ILE A 105 8.77 -16.39 4.76
N ILE A 106 8.34 -17.61 4.34
CA ILE A 106 9.06 -18.85 4.65
C ILE A 106 10.54 -18.80 4.21
N PRO A 107 10.88 -18.40 2.97
CA PRO A 107 12.27 -18.30 2.55
C PRO A 107 13.08 -17.33 3.42
N PHE A 108 12.46 -16.25 3.90
CA PHE A 108 13.12 -15.27 4.76
C PHE A 108 13.48 -15.89 6.11
N SER A 109 12.54 -16.62 6.72
CA SER A 109 12.77 -17.28 8.01
C SER A 109 13.86 -18.35 7.95
N LEU A 110 14.00 -19.03 6.80
CA LEU A 110 15.03 -20.04 6.59
C LEU A 110 16.44 -19.45 6.35
N LEU A 111 16.51 -18.18 5.94
CA LEU A 111 17.77 -17.47 5.64
C LEU A 111 18.27 -16.63 6.83
N VAL A 112 17.54 -16.61 7.94
CA VAL A 112 17.97 -15.91 9.15
C VAL A 112 19.26 -16.58 9.67
N PRO A 113 20.37 -15.83 9.77
CA PRO A 113 21.63 -16.38 10.24
C PRO A 113 21.61 -16.58 11.76
N ASP A 114 22.59 -17.35 12.25
CA ASP A 114 22.88 -17.41 13.68
C ASP A 114 23.24 -16.00 14.20
N GLN A 115 22.46 -15.51 15.16
CA GLN A 115 22.57 -14.15 15.67
C GLN A 115 23.84 -13.95 16.51
N GLU A 116 24.37 -14.98 17.16
CA GLU A 116 25.62 -14.89 17.94
C GLU A 116 26.81 -14.57 17.04
N MET A 117 26.75 -15.02 15.79
CA MET A 117 27.76 -14.78 14.77
C MET A 117 27.47 -13.53 13.92
N ALA A 118 26.21 -13.33 13.51
CA ALA A 118 25.85 -12.26 12.58
C ALA A 118 25.84 -10.86 13.20
N VAL A 119 25.38 -10.72 14.45
CA VAL A 119 25.29 -9.41 15.11
C VAL A 119 26.67 -8.76 15.27
N PRO A 120 27.72 -9.44 15.76
CA PRO A 120 29.08 -8.88 15.80
C PRO A 120 29.57 -8.38 14.45
N MET A 121 29.32 -9.11 13.36
CA MET A 121 29.72 -8.68 12.01
C MET A 121 29.06 -7.36 11.59
N ILE A 122 27.78 -7.19 11.89
CA ILE A 122 27.07 -5.93 11.60
C ILE A 122 27.58 -4.79 12.48
N LEU A 123 27.88 -5.06 13.76
CA LEU A 123 28.45 -4.05 14.67
C LEU A 123 29.85 -3.61 14.26
N GLU A 124 30.66 -4.49 13.69
CA GLU A 124 31.96 -4.15 13.10
C GLU A 124 31.81 -3.22 11.89
N LYS A 125 30.82 -3.47 11.04
CA LYS A 125 30.48 -2.59 9.91
C LYS A 125 29.86 -1.26 10.35
N LEU A 126 29.20 -1.23 11.51
CA LEU A 126 28.50 -0.08 12.08
C LEU A 126 29.03 0.28 13.48
N PRO A 127 30.31 0.68 13.62
CA PRO A 127 30.91 0.92 14.93
C PRO A 127 30.20 2.04 15.71
N SER A 128 29.59 2.99 15.00
CA SER A 128 28.84 4.11 15.59
C SER A 128 27.44 3.73 16.10
N LEU A 129 26.91 2.54 15.79
CA LEU A 129 25.57 2.13 16.22
C LEU A 129 25.44 2.15 17.75
N ARG A 130 26.50 1.71 18.45
CA ARG A 130 26.54 1.69 19.92
C ARG A 130 26.62 3.07 20.57
N CYS A 131 26.88 4.14 19.81
CA CYS A 131 26.85 5.50 20.32
C CYS A 131 25.42 5.99 20.62
N PHE A 132 24.40 5.44 19.96
CA PHE A 132 23.01 5.88 20.11
C PHE A 132 22.02 4.73 20.37
N TYR A 133 22.43 3.47 20.23
CA TYR A 133 21.59 2.31 20.53
C TYR A 133 22.35 1.17 21.20
N THR A 134 21.95 0.82 22.42
CA THR A 134 22.57 -0.25 23.22
C THR A 134 21.71 -1.52 23.31
N GLY A 135 20.51 -1.52 22.75
CA GLY A 135 19.59 -2.64 22.80
C GLY A 135 19.93 -3.79 21.84
N PRO A 136 19.05 -4.81 21.76
CA PRO A 136 19.23 -5.96 20.88
C PRO A 136 19.05 -5.58 19.41
N VAL A 137 20.02 -5.97 18.59
CA VAL A 137 19.95 -5.87 17.13
C VAL A 137 19.64 -7.26 16.58
N ILE A 138 18.79 -7.32 15.56
CA ILE A 138 18.53 -8.54 14.80
C ILE A 138 19.08 -8.40 13.38
N VAL A 139 19.75 -9.44 12.90
CA VAL A 139 20.19 -9.57 11.51
C VAL A 139 19.26 -10.53 10.78
N PHE A 140 18.58 -10.06 9.74
CA PHE A 140 17.61 -10.87 8.99
C PHE A 140 18.28 -11.71 7.91
N THR A 141 19.30 -11.17 7.23
CA THR A 141 20.12 -11.92 6.28
C THR A 141 21.48 -11.26 6.12
N LEU A 142 22.51 -12.06 5.85
CA LEU A 142 23.83 -11.58 5.44
C LEU A 142 23.93 -11.40 3.93
N ASP A 143 23.08 -12.07 3.16
CA ASP A 143 22.96 -11.93 1.71
C ASP A 143 21.51 -11.57 1.32
N ALA A 144 21.32 -10.32 0.89
CA ALA A 144 20.03 -9.80 0.50
C ALA A 144 19.62 -10.21 -0.93
N THR A 145 20.48 -10.87 -1.70
CA THR A 145 20.28 -11.09 -3.14
C THR A 145 19.00 -11.88 -3.43
N LEU A 146 18.85 -13.06 -2.81
CA LEU A 146 17.69 -13.92 -3.05
C LEU A 146 16.39 -13.26 -2.57
N ILE A 147 16.42 -12.68 -1.37
CA ILE A 147 15.28 -11.97 -0.77
C ILE A 147 14.88 -10.76 -1.64
N GLY A 148 15.86 -9.96 -2.07
CA GLY A 148 15.65 -8.79 -2.92
C GLY A 148 15.02 -9.16 -4.25
N TRP A 149 15.58 -10.15 -4.97
CA TRP A 149 15.04 -10.60 -6.25
C TRP A 149 13.65 -11.22 -6.13
N THR A 150 13.43 -12.09 -5.14
CA THR A 150 12.10 -12.68 -4.92
C THR A 150 11.05 -11.61 -4.58
N THR A 151 11.40 -10.61 -3.76
CA THR A 151 10.53 -9.45 -3.46
C THR A 151 10.24 -8.65 -4.72
N ALA A 152 11.27 -8.32 -5.49
CA ALA A 152 11.14 -7.53 -6.70
C ALA A 152 10.26 -8.23 -7.75
N ILE A 153 10.45 -9.53 -7.97
CA ILE A 153 9.64 -10.32 -8.91
C ILE A 153 8.19 -10.37 -8.44
N LYS A 154 7.96 -10.68 -7.16
CA LYS A 154 6.63 -10.75 -6.54
C LYS A 154 5.85 -9.45 -6.72
N LEU A 155 6.44 -8.33 -6.30
CA LEU A 155 5.81 -7.01 -6.43
C LEU A 155 5.58 -6.65 -7.90
N THR A 156 6.55 -6.92 -8.78
CA THR A 156 6.40 -6.69 -10.22
C THR A 156 5.18 -7.40 -10.79
N ILE A 157 5.00 -8.69 -10.48
CA ILE A 157 3.86 -9.48 -10.96
C ILE A 157 2.53 -8.89 -10.46
N GLU A 158 2.44 -8.55 -9.17
CA GLU A 158 1.23 -8.00 -8.56
C GLU A 158 0.87 -6.62 -9.13
N PHE A 159 1.84 -5.71 -9.25
CA PHE A 159 1.61 -4.38 -9.82
C PHE A 159 1.28 -4.45 -11.32
N LEU A 160 1.92 -5.35 -12.08
CA LEU A 160 1.53 -5.60 -13.48
C LEU A 160 0.11 -6.12 -13.57
N PHE A 161 -0.29 -7.05 -12.70
CA PHE A 161 -1.65 -7.55 -12.67
C PHE A 161 -2.67 -6.44 -12.36
N ILE A 162 -2.40 -5.61 -11.34
CA ILE A 162 -3.23 -4.44 -11.02
C ILE A 162 -3.34 -3.51 -12.23
N LEU A 163 -2.22 -3.23 -12.91
CA LEU A 163 -2.19 -2.38 -14.10
C LEU A 163 -3.03 -2.97 -15.24
N ILE A 164 -2.92 -4.27 -15.52
CA ILE A 164 -3.72 -4.96 -16.53
C ILE A 164 -5.21 -4.86 -16.18
N MET A 165 -5.59 -5.14 -14.93
CA MET A 165 -6.98 -5.00 -14.48
C MET A 165 -7.48 -3.56 -14.64
N CYS A 166 -6.63 -2.57 -14.37
CA CYS A 166 -6.96 -1.17 -14.55
C CYS A 166 -7.26 -0.83 -16.01
N ILE A 167 -6.35 -1.21 -16.92
CA ILE A 167 -6.46 -0.98 -18.36
C ILE A 167 -7.69 -1.68 -18.92
N MET A 168 -7.87 -2.97 -18.61
CA MET A 168 -9.01 -3.76 -19.10
C MET A 168 -10.34 -3.20 -18.60
N THR A 169 -10.42 -2.76 -17.34
CA THR A 169 -11.63 -2.12 -16.80
C THR A 169 -11.92 -0.81 -17.53
N TYR A 170 -10.91 0.02 -17.76
CA TYR A 170 -11.07 1.29 -18.46
C TYR A 170 -11.55 1.09 -19.91
N LEU A 171 -10.95 0.15 -20.65
CA LEU A 171 -11.33 -0.19 -22.01
C LEU A 171 -12.78 -0.69 -22.09
N ASN A 172 -13.20 -1.53 -21.14
CA ASN A 172 -14.58 -2.02 -21.09
C ASN A 172 -15.59 -0.91 -20.80
N ILE A 173 -15.31 -0.01 -19.84
CA ILE A 173 -16.17 1.15 -19.58
C ILE A 173 -16.29 2.01 -20.85
N LYS A 174 -15.19 2.22 -21.58
CA LYS A 174 -15.19 2.96 -22.85
C LYS A 174 -16.03 2.27 -23.94
N ASN A 175 -15.95 0.95 -24.02
CA ASN A 175 -16.67 0.15 -25.03
C ASN A 175 -18.16 -0.02 -24.69
N GLN A 176 -18.54 -0.14 -23.41
CA GLN A 176 -19.94 -0.13 -22.97
C GLN A 176 -20.66 1.17 -23.28
N ASN A 177 -19.94 2.29 -23.40
CA ASN A 177 -20.55 3.53 -23.91
C ASN A 177 -21.13 3.36 -25.33
N LYS A 178 -20.69 2.33 -26.07
CA LYS A 178 -21.18 1.97 -27.41
C LYS A 178 -22.25 0.87 -27.39
N GLN A 179 -22.37 0.11 -26.30
CA GLN A 179 -23.32 -1.01 -26.18
C GLN A 179 -24.37 -0.69 -25.11
N ILE A 180 -25.65 -0.59 -25.50
CA ILE A 180 -26.79 -0.08 -24.70
C ILE A 180 -27.16 -1.03 -23.53
N THR A 181 -26.26 -1.27 -22.59
CA THR A 181 -26.50 -2.12 -21.40
C THR A 181 -26.68 -1.30 -20.12
N LEU A 182 -26.13 -0.09 -20.06
CA LEU A 182 -26.27 0.84 -18.93
C LEU A 182 -26.65 2.24 -19.42
N SER A 183 -27.40 2.99 -18.62
CA SER A 183 -27.69 4.40 -18.93
C SER A 183 -26.41 5.23 -18.94
N ARG A 184 -26.33 6.24 -19.81
CA ARG A 184 -25.17 7.14 -19.92
C ARG A 184 -24.78 7.77 -18.58
N LYS A 185 -25.78 8.10 -17.75
CA LYS A 185 -25.58 8.64 -16.41
C LYS A 185 -24.88 7.64 -15.49
N THR A 186 -25.34 6.38 -15.47
CA THR A 186 -24.73 5.32 -14.63
C THR A 186 -23.31 5.03 -15.06
N LEU A 187 -23.05 4.94 -16.37
CA LEU A 187 -21.72 4.70 -16.89
C LEU A 187 -20.74 5.85 -16.54
N SER A 188 -21.21 7.11 -16.65
CA SER A 188 -20.43 8.28 -16.23
C SER A 188 -20.06 8.21 -14.75
N LEU A 189 -20.99 7.79 -13.87
CA LEU A 189 -20.72 7.61 -12.44
C LEU A 189 -19.71 6.48 -12.19
N GLN A 190 -19.83 5.33 -12.87
CA GLN A 190 -18.87 4.23 -12.74
C GLN A 190 -17.46 4.63 -13.20
N LYS A 191 -17.36 5.39 -14.31
CA LYS A 191 -16.08 5.92 -14.80
C LYS A 191 -15.45 6.87 -13.81
N LYS A 192 -16.20 7.85 -13.30
CA LYS A 192 -15.70 8.82 -12.30
C LYS A 192 -15.22 8.11 -11.04
N PHE A 193 -16.04 7.21 -10.49
CA PHE A 193 -15.67 6.44 -9.31
C PHE A 193 -14.44 5.56 -9.54
N PHE A 194 -14.32 4.92 -10.71
CA PHE A 194 -13.16 4.11 -11.04
C PHE A 194 -11.87 4.94 -11.16
N ILE A 195 -11.91 6.11 -11.79
CA ILE A 195 -10.77 7.04 -11.84
C ILE A 195 -10.38 7.47 -10.42
N SER A 196 -11.35 7.81 -9.56
CA SER A 196 -11.10 8.12 -8.14
C SER A 196 -10.41 6.98 -7.40
N LEU A 197 -10.77 5.71 -7.67
CA LEU A 197 -10.10 4.54 -7.08
C LEU A 197 -8.64 4.39 -7.56
N ILE A 198 -8.37 4.66 -8.85
CA ILE A 198 -7.00 4.67 -9.37
C ILE A 198 -6.20 5.77 -8.68
N THR A 199 -6.74 6.99 -8.66
CA THR A 199 -6.05 8.15 -8.07
C THR A 199 -5.74 7.95 -6.59
N GLN A 200 -6.70 7.49 -5.77
CA GLN A 200 -6.45 7.27 -4.34
C GLN A 200 -5.37 6.21 -4.08
N THR A 201 -5.22 5.23 -4.98
CA THR A 201 -4.26 4.13 -4.82
C THR A 201 -2.88 4.53 -5.32
N ALA A 202 -2.82 5.32 -6.40
CA ALA A 202 -1.57 5.79 -6.98
C ALA A 202 -0.82 6.78 -6.07
N ILE A 203 -1.54 7.62 -5.31
CA ILE A 203 -0.96 8.62 -4.41
C ILE A 203 0.00 8.00 -3.37
N PRO A 204 -0.41 7.04 -2.52
CA PRO A 204 0.51 6.45 -1.55
C PRO A 204 1.63 5.64 -2.18
N VAL A 205 1.37 4.97 -3.32
CA VAL A 205 2.44 4.28 -4.06
C VAL A 205 3.51 5.28 -4.49
N ALA A 206 3.11 6.45 -5.02
CA ALA A 206 4.04 7.50 -5.42
C ALA A 206 4.87 8.03 -4.25
N VAL A 207 4.27 8.16 -3.06
CA VAL A 207 4.98 8.56 -1.82
C VAL A 207 6.07 7.56 -1.44
N ILE A 208 5.84 6.26 -1.63
CA ILE A 208 6.77 5.20 -1.24
C ILE A 208 7.91 4.98 -2.27
N ILE A 209 7.74 5.38 -3.53
CA ILE A 209 8.77 5.20 -4.58
C ILE A 209 10.11 5.83 -4.18
N LEU A 210 10.10 7.05 -3.63
CA LEU A 210 11.32 7.76 -3.26
C LEU A 210 12.09 7.04 -2.13
N PRO A 211 11.47 6.69 -0.98
CA PRO A 211 12.11 5.86 0.04
C PRO A 211 12.70 4.55 -0.49
N LEU A 212 11.98 3.85 -1.37
CA LEU A 212 12.46 2.60 -1.97
C LEU A 212 13.68 2.82 -2.87
N ALA A 213 13.69 3.90 -3.66
CA ALA A 213 14.83 4.27 -4.48
C ALA A 213 16.07 4.60 -3.61
N CYS A 214 15.89 5.30 -2.50
CA CYS A 214 16.95 5.55 -1.52
C CYS A 214 17.48 4.24 -0.92
N CYS A 215 16.60 3.31 -0.52
CA CYS A 215 17.02 2.01 0.01
C CYS A 215 17.80 1.20 -1.05
N ALA A 216 17.32 1.17 -2.29
CA ALA A 216 17.99 0.48 -3.40
C ALA A 216 19.36 1.09 -3.69
N TYR A 217 19.47 2.42 -3.70
CA TYR A 217 20.74 3.11 -3.86
C TYR A 217 21.72 2.76 -2.72
N SER A 218 21.27 2.81 -1.47
CA SER A 218 22.09 2.41 -0.31
C SER A 218 22.62 0.97 -0.46
N VAL A 219 21.78 0.03 -0.89
CA VAL A 219 22.18 -1.37 -1.11
C VAL A 219 23.23 -1.50 -2.22
N VAL A 220 23.03 -0.84 -3.37
CA VAL A 220 23.95 -0.93 -4.52
C VAL A 220 25.29 -0.24 -4.24
N SER A 221 25.28 0.84 -3.48
CA SER A 221 26.48 1.62 -3.14
C SER A 221 27.16 1.19 -1.84
N ASP A 222 26.58 0.22 -1.11
CA ASP A 222 26.95 -0.14 0.28
C ASP A 222 27.06 1.10 1.20
N TYR A 223 26.18 2.09 0.99
CA TYR A 223 26.20 3.36 1.71
C TYR A 223 25.18 3.37 2.85
N TYR A 224 25.69 3.40 4.08
CA TYR A 224 24.89 3.53 5.30
C TYR A 224 24.72 4.99 5.73
N SER A 225 23.48 5.37 6.03
CA SER A 225 23.17 6.62 6.74
C SER A 225 21.91 6.46 7.58
N GLN A 226 22.05 6.47 8.91
CA GLN A 226 20.91 6.35 9.81
C GLN A 226 19.91 7.50 9.64
N ALA A 227 20.38 8.71 9.32
CA ALA A 227 19.50 9.85 9.07
C ALA A 227 18.61 9.61 7.83
N VAL A 228 19.21 9.11 6.74
CA VAL A 228 18.46 8.76 5.51
C VAL A 228 17.49 7.63 5.77
N ASN A 229 17.93 6.56 6.48
CA ASN A 229 17.05 5.46 6.86
C ASN A 229 15.86 5.98 7.68
N ASN A 230 16.09 6.76 8.73
CA ASN A 230 15.03 7.32 9.56
C ASN A 230 14.03 8.13 8.73
N VAL A 231 14.50 9.02 7.85
CA VAL A 231 13.61 9.80 6.97
C VAL A 231 12.81 8.90 6.02
N CYS A 232 13.45 7.92 5.40
CA CYS A 232 12.77 6.96 4.51
C CYS A 232 11.67 6.19 5.24
N PHE A 233 11.98 5.64 6.41
CA PHE A 233 11.03 4.85 7.18
C PHE A 233 9.94 5.69 7.85
N LEU A 234 10.19 6.97 8.16
CA LEU A 234 9.13 7.91 8.55
C LEU A 234 8.17 8.22 7.39
N ILE A 235 8.67 8.35 6.16
CA ILE A 235 7.80 8.54 4.99
C ILE A 235 6.99 7.27 4.74
N ILE A 236 7.63 6.10 4.81
CA ILE A 236 6.96 4.80 4.67
C ILE A 236 5.90 4.63 5.77
N SER A 237 6.20 4.90 7.03
CA SER A 237 5.22 4.71 8.12
C SER A 237 4.02 5.67 8.02
N ASN A 238 4.19 6.84 7.41
CA ASN A 238 3.14 7.84 7.27
C ASN A 238 2.40 7.81 5.91
N HIS A 239 2.71 6.87 5.01
CA HIS A 239 2.05 6.78 3.70
C HIS A 239 0.52 6.57 3.82
N GLY A 240 0.07 5.86 4.85
CA GLY A 240 -1.35 5.65 5.13
C GLY A 240 -2.11 6.91 5.56
N LEU A 241 -1.44 7.84 6.24
CA LEU A 241 -2.01 9.17 6.51
C LEU A 241 -2.27 9.92 5.20
N VAL A 242 -1.32 9.90 4.26
CA VAL A 242 -1.50 10.50 2.94
C VAL A 242 -2.67 9.85 2.20
N THR A 243 -2.80 8.52 2.28
CA THR A 243 -3.94 7.78 1.73
C THR A 243 -5.26 8.24 2.32
N THR A 244 -5.32 8.41 3.64
CA THR A 244 -6.51 8.87 4.36
C THR A 244 -6.96 10.24 3.89
N PHE A 245 -6.04 11.21 3.82
CA PHE A 245 -6.34 12.53 3.26
C PHE A 245 -6.78 12.45 1.80
N ALA A 246 -6.11 11.64 0.97
CA ALA A 246 -6.50 11.45 -0.42
C ALA A 246 -7.95 10.95 -0.54
N ILE A 247 -8.34 9.93 0.23
CA ILE A 247 -9.72 9.41 0.24
C ILE A 247 -10.71 10.49 0.66
N LEU A 248 -10.41 11.20 1.75
CA LEU A 248 -11.25 12.27 2.28
C LEU A 248 -11.50 13.34 1.22
N PHE A 249 -10.49 13.77 0.45
CA PHE A 249 -10.65 14.84 -0.54
C PHE A 249 -11.16 14.37 -1.92
N ILE A 250 -10.86 13.14 -2.33
CA ILE A 250 -11.23 12.60 -3.64
C ILE A 250 -12.72 12.20 -3.68
N HIS A 251 -13.21 11.58 -2.61
CA HIS A 251 -14.55 10.97 -2.61
C HIS A 251 -15.59 11.89 -1.98
N LYS A 252 -16.56 12.30 -2.81
CA LYS A 252 -17.66 13.16 -2.40
C LYS A 252 -18.37 12.70 -1.11
N PRO A 253 -18.78 11.42 -0.94
CA PRO A 253 -19.47 10.99 0.28
C PRO A 253 -18.64 11.17 1.56
N TYR A 254 -17.31 10.99 1.48
CA TYR A 254 -16.42 11.18 2.63
C TYR A 254 -16.23 12.67 2.94
N ARG A 255 -16.13 13.53 1.92
CA ARG A 255 -16.12 15.00 2.12
C ARG A 255 -17.39 15.51 2.78
N GLU A 256 -18.55 15.08 2.30
CA GLU A 256 -19.85 15.50 2.83
C GLU A 256 -20.01 15.11 4.31
N ALA A 257 -19.56 13.90 4.67
CA ALA A 257 -19.61 13.43 6.05
C ALA A 257 -18.59 14.12 6.97
N THR A 258 -17.39 14.45 6.47
CA THR A 258 -16.27 14.93 7.30
C THR A 258 -16.20 16.46 7.36
N PHE A 259 -16.58 17.14 6.28
CA PHE A 259 -16.45 18.59 6.14
C PHE A 259 -17.75 19.26 5.68
N PRO A 260 -18.87 19.10 6.41
CA PRO A 260 -20.17 19.63 6.00
C PRO A 260 -20.14 21.15 5.80
N CYS A 261 -19.39 21.87 6.64
CA CYS A 261 -19.27 23.33 6.60
C CYS A 261 -18.42 23.87 5.43
N LEU A 262 -17.50 23.06 4.88
CA LEU A 262 -16.73 23.45 3.70
C LEU A 262 -17.65 23.49 2.48
N GLU A 263 -18.54 22.51 2.31
CA GLU A 263 -19.43 22.51 1.15
C GLU A 263 -20.51 23.61 1.17
N THR A 264 -20.97 24.08 2.33
CA THR A 264 -21.90 25.23 2.41
C THR A 264 -21.28 26.47 1.73
N LYS A 265 -19.97 26.70 1.91
CA LYS A 265 -19.25 27.78 1.23
C LYS A 265 -19.05 27.53 -0.26
N TRP A 266 -18.81 26.29 -0.69
CA TRP A 266 -18.62 25.96 -2.11
C TRP A 266 -19.94 25.98 -2.90
N ARG A 267 -21.05 25.50 -2.32
CA ARG A 267 -22.41 25.61 -2.90
C ARG A 267 -22.85 27.06 -2.98
N TYR A 268 -22.70 27.84 -1.90
CA TYR A 268 -22.96 29.29 -1.92
C TYR A 268 -22.19 30.00 -3.05
N LYS A 269 -20.90 29.68 -3.24
CA LYS A 269 -20.08 30.27 -4.30
C LYS A 269 -20.51 29.84 -5.71
N THR A 270 -21.01 28.61 -5.87
CA THR A 270 -21.49 28.10 -7.17
C THR A 270 -22.85 28.69 -7.52
N ASP A 271 -23.76 28.78 -6.56
CA ASP A 271 -25.10 29.36 -6.73
C ASP A 271 -25.03 30.88 -6.97
N VAL A 272 -24.11 31.60 -6.31
CA VAL A 272 -23.79 33.01 -6.59
C VAL A 272 -23.23 33.20 -8.01
N VAL A 273 -22.35 32.31 -8.48
CA VAL A 273 -21.82 32.41 -9.84
C VAL A 273 -22.87 32.11 -10.90
N ILE A 274 -23.75 31.13 -10.67
CA ILE A 274 -24.86 30.82 -11.60
C ILE A 274 -25.87 31.97 -11.67
N SER A 275 -26.18 32.61 -10.54
CA SER A 275 -27.09 33.77 -10.49
C SER A 275 -26.48 35.05 -11.07
N ILE A 276 -25.15 35.20 -11.11
CA ILE A 276 -24.47 36.30 -11.82
C ILE A 276 -24.41 36.06 -13.33
N VAL A 277 -24.33 34.80 -13.78
CA VAL A 277 -24.19 34.44 -15.21
C VAL A 277 -25.53 34.35 -15.94
N LEU A 278 -26.63 34.09 -15.22
CA LEU A 278 -27.99 34.16 -15.74
C LEU A 278 -28.67 35.39 -15.12
N PRO A 279 -28.61 36.58 -15.75
CA PRO A 279 -29.50 37.66 -15.34
C PRO A 279 -30.93 37.14 -15.53
N THR A 280 -31.72 37.24 -14.48
CA THR A 280 -33.17 37.00 -14.52
C THR A 280 -33.75 37.89 -15.62
N ILE A 281 -34.18 37.24 -16.70
CA ILE A 281 -35.00 37.88 -17.72
C ILE A 281 -36.40 37.89 -17.10
N ASP A 282 -36.78 39.04 -16.55
CA ASP A 282 -38.18 39.39 -16.33
C ASP A 282 -38.89 39.63 -17.68
#